data_AF-X0XBX5-F1
#
_entry.id   AF-X0XBX5-F1
#
_cell.length_a   1.000
_cell.length_b   1.000
_cell.length_c   1.000
_cell.angle_alpha   90.00
_cell.angle_beta   90.00
_cell.angle_gamma   90.00
#
_symmetry.space_group_name_H-M   'P 1'
#
loop_
_entity.id
_entity.type
_entity.pdbx_description
1 polymer ?
#
loop_
_entity_poly.entity_id
_entity_poly.type
_entity_poly.pdbx_seq_one_letter_code
_entity_poly.pdbx_strand_id
1 'polypeptide(L)'
;MSNTCDQESPGVCGSVPQLPASQIDAVPEAKRFLEDTRRDDVYTLRFWQGVFWLWDEGIYRECGEQEVRNKLVRFLGRRFSKITKAVTSNVLECVKAEGELCGVEPPAW
;
A
#
# COMPACT_ATOMS: atom_id res chain seq x y z
N MET A 1 -23.06 48.86 15.14
CA MET A 1 -21.88 48.20 14.54
C MET A 1 -21.85 46.80 15.10
N SER A 2 -22.48 45.85 14.41
CA SER A 2 -22.65 44.47 14.87
C SER A 2 -21.54 43.63 14.23
N ASN A 3 -20.62 43.11 15.06
CA ASN A 3 -19.64 42.13 14.62
C ASN A 3 -20.29 40.75 14.62
N THR A 4 -20.55 40.23 13.43
CA THR A 4 -20.93 38.84 13.20
C THR A 4 -19.67 37.97 13.41
N CYS A 5 -19.66 37.17 14.47
CA CYS A 5 -18.75 36.04 14.61
C CYS A 5 -19.23 34.92 13.70
N ASP A 6 -18.66 34.83 12.50
CA ASP A 6 -18.71 33.61 11.69
C ASP A 6 -17.78 32.56 12.33
N GLN A 7 -18.36 31.60 13.06
CA GLN A 7 -17.67 30.39 13.45
C GLN A 7 -17.82 29.37 12.32
N GLU A 8 -16.79 29.25 11.48
CA GLU A 8 -16.63 28.11 10.58
C GLU A 8 -16.51 26.82 11.43
N SER A 9 -17.50 25.95 11.28
CA SER A 9 -17.50 24.62 11.89
C SER A 9 -16.46 23.74 11.17
N PRO A 10 -15.51 23.10 11.87
CA PRO A 10 -14.61 22.14 11.23
C PRO A 10 -15.43 20.93 10.78
N GLY A 11 -15.37 20.67 9.47
CA GLY A 11 -16.08 19.56 8.83
C GLY A 11 -15.82 18.23 9.54
N VAL A 12 -16.91 17.55 9.89
CA VAL A 12 -16.89 16.17 10.35
C VAL A 12 -16.29 15.32 9.21
N CYS A 13 -15.02 14.97 9.37
CA CYS A 13 -14.37 13.96 8.54
C CYS A 13 -15.03 12.63 8.91
N GLY A 14 -16.01 12.21 8.11
CA GLY A 14 -16.72 10.95 8.30
C GLY A 14 -15.73 9.79 8.29
N SER A 15 -15.36 9.31 9.47
CA SER A 15 -14.47 8.17 9.61
C SER A 15 -15.21 6.94 9.11
N VAL A 16 -14.87 6.48 7.90
CA VAL A 16 -15.27 5.17 7.40
C VAL A 16 -14.96 4.14 8.50
N PRO A 17 -15.93 3.32 8.94
CA PRO A 17 -15.70 2.36 10.01
C PRO A 17 -14.53 1.46 9.66
N GLN A 18 -13.42 1.62 10.39
CA GLN A 18 -12.23 0.82 10.17
C GLN A 18 -12.38 -0.52 10.89
N LEU A 19 -12.06 -1.61 10.20
CA LEU A 19 -12.05 -2.93 10.79
C LEU A 19 -10.81 -3.10 11.69
N PRO A 20 -10.86 -3.97 12.72
CA PRO A 20 -9.69 -4.25 13.53
C PRO A 20 -8.63 -5.02 12.73
N ALA A 21 -7.35 -4.82 13.04
CA ALA A 21 -6.24 -5.53 12.39
C ALA A 21 -6.32 -7.07 12.49
N SER A 22 -7.04 -7.61 13.46
CA SER A 22 -7.27 -9.06 13.60
C SER A 22 -8.14 -9.67 12.49
N GLN A 23 -8.85 -8.85 11.72
CA GLN A 23 -9.67 -9.29 10.59
C GLN A 23 -8.93 -9.13 9.24
N ILE A 24 -7.66 -8.72 9.24
CA ILE A 24 -6.87 -8.61 8.02
C ILE A 24 -6.53 -10.02 7.54
N ASP A 25 -7.02 -10.38 6.36
CA ASP A 25 -6.53 -11.51 5.60
C ASP A 25 -5.37 -11.06 4.70
N ALA A 26 -4.19 -11.65 4.90
CA ALA A 26 -2.94 -11.18 4.32
C ALA A 26 -2.90 -11.35 2.80
N VAL A 27 -3.36 -12.48 2.29
CA VAL A 27 -3.32 -12.82 0.85
C VAL A 27 -4.18 -11.87 0.01
N PRO A 28 -5.49 -11.68 0.28
CA PRO A 28 -6.31 -10.78 -0.52
C PRO A 28 -5.90 -9.32 -0.38
N GLU A 29 -5.41 -8.89 0.79
CA GLU A 29 -4.91 -7.52 0.96
C GLU A 29 -3.57 -7.29 0.26
N ALA A 30 -2.70 -8.30 0.18
CA ALA A 30 -1.49 -8.25 -0.65
C ALA A 30 -1.82 -8.07 -2.14
N LYS A 31 -2.78 -8.83 -2.67
CA LYS A 31 -3.27 -8.67 -4.04
C LYS A 31 -3.85 -7.29 -4.29
N ARG A 32 -4.72 -6.83 -3.39
CA ARG A 32 -5.30 -5.47 -3.48
C ARG A 32 -4.24 -4.38 -3.43
N PHE A 33 -3.18 -4.57 -2.65
CA PHE A 33 -2.06 -3.65 -2.60
C PHE A 33 -1.29 -3.61 -3.92
N LEU A 34 -1.00 -4.76 -4.52
CA LEU A 34 -0.37 -4.82 -5.85
C LEU A 34 -1.25 -4.16 -6.92
N GLU A 35 -2.57 -4.39 -6.88
CA GLU A 35 -3.53 -3.75 -7.77
C GLU A 35 -3.63 -2.22 -7.56
N ASP A 36 -3.54 -1.70 -6.32
CA ASP A 36 -3.46 -0.25 -6.03
C ASP A 36 -2.21 0.39 -6.67
N THR A 37 -1.17 -0.42 -6.89
CA THR A 37 0.05 -0.02 -7.58
C THR A 37 0.01 -0.32 -9.09
N ARG A 38 -1.06 -0.86 -9.66
CA ARG A 38 -1.12 -1.14 -11.11
C ARG A 38 -1.29 0.14 -11.92
N ARG A 39 -0.58 0.25 -13.05
CA ARG A 39 -0.74 1.31 -14.06
C ARG A 39 -0.71 0.71 -15.45
N ASP A 40 -1.64 1.11 -16.30
CA ASP A 40 -1.71 0.67 -17.70
C ASP A 40 -1.62 -0.86 -17.85
N ASP A 41 -2.36 -1.58 -17.00
CA ASP A 41 -2.40 -3.04 -16.94
C ASP A 41 -1.14 -3.73 -16.36
N VAL A 42 -0.11 -2.97 -15.99
CA VAL A 42 1.16 -3.48 -15.46
C VAL A 42 1.33 -3.17 -13.97
N TYR A 43 1.79 -4.15 -13.19
CA TYR A 43 2.15 -3.92 -11.79
C TYR A 43 3.39 -3.03 -11.68
N THR A 44 3.26 -1.87 -11.01
CA THR A 44 4.41 -0.98 -10.77
C THR A 44 5.31 -1.47 -9.65
N LEU A 45 4.82 -2.29 -8.73
CA LEU A 45 5.62 -2.92 -7.70
C LEU A 45 5.90 -4.38 -8.05
N ARG A 46 7.17 -4.78 -8.00
CA ARG A 46 7.63 -6.15 -8.28
C ARG A 46 8.63 -6.61 -7.25
N PHE A 47 8.74 -7.92 -7.04
CA PHE A 47 9.79 -8.52 -6.23
C PHE A 47 10.67 -9.41 -7.11
N TRP A 48 11.97 -9.09 -7.20
CA TRP A 48 12.90 -9.79 -8.07
C TRP A 48 14.30 -9.82 -7.46
N GLN A 49 14.93 -11.01 -7.49
CA GLN A 49 16.24 -11.28 -6.88
C GLN A 49 16.37 -10.81 -5.42
N GLY A 50 15.30 -10.95 -4.63
CA GLY A 50 15.31 -10.57 -3.22
C GLY A 50 15.12 -9.06 -2.96
N VAL A 51 14.90 -8.26 -4.01
CA VAL A 51 14.74 -6.80 -3.92
C VAL A 51 13.39 -6.38 -4.50
N PHE A 52 12.80 -5.32 -3.94
CA PHE A 52 11.61 -4.71 -4.54
C PHE A 52 12.01 -3.72 -5.62
N TRP A 53 11.28 -3.74 -6.72
CA TRP A 53 11.42 -2.81 -7.83
C TRP A 53 10.11 -2.03 -7.96
N LEU A 54 10.21 -0.71 -7.95
CA LEU A 54 9.07 0.19 -8.07
C LEU A 54 9.21 1.03 -9.35
N TRP A 55 8.19 1.02 -10.20
CA TRP A 55 8.10 1.93 -11.34
C TRP A 55 7.88 3.36 -10.86
N ASP A 56 8.80 4.23 -11.24
CA ASP A 56 8.80 5.64 -10.91
C ASP A 56 9.37 6.41 -12.09
N GLU A 57 8.68 7.48 -12.50
CA GLU A 57 9.13 8.36 -13.59
C GLU A 57 9.54 7.65 -14.91
N GLY A 58 8.94 6.50 -15.22
CA GLY A 58 9.17 5.80 -16.50
C GLY A 58 10.25 4.71 -16.46
N ILE A 59 10.83 4.42 -15.29
CA ILE A 59 11.79 3.33 -15.08
C ILE A 59 11.43 2.57 -13.80
N TYR A 60 11.76 1.28 -13.65
CA TYR A 60 11.78 0.74 -12.28
C TYR A 60 13.12 1.07 -11.61
N ARG A 61 13.00 1.42 -10.34
CA ARG A 61 14.14 1.57 -9.44
C ARG A 61 14.03 0.57 -8.31
N GLU A 62 15.20 0.13 -7.84
CA GLU A 62 15.27 -0.61 -6.59
C GLU A 62 14.67 0.23 -5.45
N CYS A 63 13.87 -0.43 -4.64
CA CYS A 63 13.14 0.13 -3.53
C CYS A 63 13.42 -0.72 -2.30
N GLY A 64 13.77 -0.05 -1.20
CA GLY A 64 14.01 -0.76 0.06
C GLY A 64 12.72 -1.34 0.61
N GLU A 65 12.81 -2.50 1.28
CA GLU A 65 11.66 -3.13 1.94
C GLU A 65 10.93 -2.16 2.89
N GLN A 66 11.66 -1.26 3.57
CA GLN A 66 11.08 -0.28 4.47
C GLN A 66 10.19 0.76 3.74
N GLU A 67 10.54 1.14 2.51
CA GLU A 67 9.71 2.04 1.71
C GLU A 67 8.40 1.34 1.29
N VAL A 68 8.50 0.10 0.82
CA VAL A 68 7.31 -0.72 0.49
C VAL A 68 6.43 -0.93 1.71
N ARG A 69 7.04 -1.22 2.87
CA ARG A 69 6.33 -1.37 4.15
C ARG A 69 5.60 -0.08 4.54
N ASN A 70 6.22 1.09 4.38
CA ASN A 70 5.56 2.36 4.67
C ASN A 70 4.35 2.61 3.75
N LYS A 71 4.46 2.27 2.46
CA LYS A 71 3.35 2.33 1.50
C LYS A 71 2.24 1.35 1.89
N LEU A 72 2.59 0.13 2.27
CA LEU A 72 1.65 -0.89 2.71
C LEU A 72 0.89 -0.49 3.98
N VAL A 73 1.57 0.06 4.98
CA VAL A 73 0.93 0.57 6.21
C VAL A 73 -0.06 1.69 5.89
N ARG A 74 0.31 2.62 4.98
CA ARG A 74 -0.60 3.68 4.53
C ARG A 74 -1.81 3.11 3.79
N PHE A 75 -1.62 2.09 2.95
CA PHE A 75 -2.69 1.41 2.24
C PHE A 75 -3.66 0.73 3.21
N LEU A 76 -3.15 -0.10 4.12
CA LEU A 76 -3.95 -0.79 5.13
C LEU A 76 -4.67 0.19 6.06
N GLY A 77 -4.01 1.30 6.42
CA GLY A 77 -4.55 2.33 7.32
C GLY A 77 -5.78 3.05 6.78
N ARG A 78 -6.09 2.91 5.48
CA ARG A 78 -7.34 3.42 4.89
C ARG A 78 -8.56 2.61 5.35
N ARG A 79 -8.40 1.32 5.65
CA ARG A 79 -9.49 0.37 5.91
C ARG A 79 -9.44 -0.29 7.28
N PHE A 80 -8.26 -0.33 7.90
CA PHE A 80 -8.03 -1.04 9.15
C PHE A 80 -7.43 -0.11 10.21
N SER A 81 -7.85 -0.33 11.45
CA SER A 81 -7.34 0.35 12.63
C SER A 81 -6.37 -0.54 13.40
N LYS A 82 -5.46 0.07 14.16
CA LYS A 82 -4.51 -0.61 15.06
C LYS A 82 -3.62 -1.66 14.35
N ILE A 83 -3.14 -1.31 13.15
CA ILE A 83 -2.24 -2.19 12.36
C ILE A 83 -0.95 -2.43 13.14
N THR A 84 -0.60 -3.71 13.33
CA THR A 84 0.61 -4.11 14.04
C THR A 84 1.74 -4.43 13.07
N LYS A 85 2.98 -4.43 13.59
CA LYS A 85 4.15 -4.85 12.82
C LYS A 85 3.99 -6.29 12.29
N ALA A 86 3.48 -7.21 13.12
CA ALA A 86 3.28 -8.59 12.74
C ALA A 86 2.32 -8.75 11.54
N VAL A 87 1.18 -8.07 11.57
CA VAL A 87 0.23 -8.12 10.44
C VAL A 87 0.85 -7.52 9.18
N THR A 88 1.54 -6.39 9.31
CA THR A 88 2.22 -5.76 8.17
C THR A 88 3.27 -6.67 7.56
N SER A 89 4.09 -7.32 8.39
CA SER A 89 5.09 -8.30 7.94
C SER A 89 4.44 -9.47 7.22
N ASN A 90 3.36 -10.04 7.76
CA ASN A 90 2.65 -11.15 7.11
C ASN A 90 2.11 -10.76 5.73
N VAL A 91 1.47 -9.59 5.61
CA VAL A 91 0.97 -9.10 4.31
C VAL A 91 2.14 -8.84 3.36
N LEU A 92 3.25 -8.27 3.85
CA LEU A 92 4.43 -8.00 3.03
C LEU A 92 5.07 -9.27 2.47
N GLU A 93 5.12 -10.36 3.24
CA GLU A 93 5.57 -11.67 2.74
C GLU A 93 4.63 -12.21 1.65
N CYS A 94 3.32 -12.05 1.81
CA CYS A 94 2.38 -12.37 0.73
C CYS A 94 2.59 -11.48 -0.51
N VAL A 95 2.91 -10.19 -0.34
CA VAL A 95 3.25 -9.30 -1.46
C VAL A 95 4.51 -9.76 -2.17
N LYS A 96 5.54 -10.23 -1.45
CA LYS A 96 6.74 -10.82 -2.05
C LYS A 96 6.36 -12.02 -2.92
N ALA A 97 5.60 -12.95 -2.37
CA ALA A 97 5.21 -14.18 -3.07
C ALA A 97 4.32 -13.90 -4.30
N GLU A 98 3.36 -13.00 -4.20
CA GLU A 98 2.45 -12.65 -5.31
C GLU A 98 3.12 -11.73 -6.35
N GLY A 99 4.09 -10.92 -5.93
CA GLY A 99 4.88 -10.03 -6.79
C GLY A 99 6.14 -10.68 -7.35
N GLU A 100 6.41 -11.95 -7.03
CA GLU A 100 7.58 -12.68 -7.49
C GLU A 100 7.42 -13.07 -8.97
N LEU A 101 8.32 -12.56 -9.80
CA LEU A 101 8.40 -12.99 -11.20
C LEU A 101 9.06 -14.37 -11.27
N CYS A 102 8.24 -15.42 -11.27
CA CYS A 102 8.75 -16.77 -11.51
C CYS A 102 9.09 -16.95 -13.00
N GLY A 103 10.38 -16.98 -13.33
CA GLY A 103 10.88 -17.47 -14.63
C GLY A 103 10.81 -16.48 -15.80
N VAL A 104 10.53 -15.20 -15.57
CA VAL A 104 10.58 -14.17 -16.62
C VAL A 104 11.80 -13.28 -16.39
N GLU A 105 12.75 -13.33 -17.33
CA GLU A 105 13.84 -12.36 -17.40
C GLU A 105 13.20 -10.96 -17.46
N PRO A 106 13.63 -9.99 -16.63
CA PRO A 106 13.04 -8.66 -16.69
C PRO A 106 13.16 -8.17 -18.13
N PRO A 107 12.08 -7.65 -18.75
CA PRO A 107 12.23 -7.06 -20.07
C PRO A 107 13.33 -6.00 -19.98
N ALA A 108 14.15 -5.85 -21.02
CA ALA A 108 15.07 -4.72 -21.06
C ALA A 108 14.22 -3.45 -21.24
N TRP A 109 13.83 -2.81 -20.14
CA TRP A 109 13.21 -1.47 -20.11
C TRP A 109 14.27 -0.42 -19.85
#